data_AF-A0A8T0R0V6-F1
#
_entry.id   AF-A0A8T0R0V6-F1
#
_cell.length_a   1.000
_cell.length_b   1.000
_cell.length_c   1.000
_cell.angle_alpha   90.00
_cell.angle_beta   90.00
_cell.angle_gamma   90.00
#
_symmetry.space_group_name_H-M   'P 1'
#
loop_
_entity.id
_entity.type
_entity.pdbx_description
1 polymer ?
#
loop_
_entity_poly.entity_id
_entity_poly.type
_entity_poly.pdbx_seq_one_letter_code
_entity_poly.pdbx_strand_id
1 'polypeptide(L)'
;MCMLVAFSDVQGLKRKLSNKLSIFDDGEANAEEDEDDWQVGECMGMWWRSEFEAIPFPYMPPNFRAPKECIKLFLIRLPMSRRFVVPRNMKLLAVPLSQIHNNAQVYGPVISGIPNLLSKFSLNVISD
;
A
#
# COMPACT_ATOMS: atom_id res chain seq x y z
N MET A 1 9.20 28.43 13.20
CA MET A 1 7.86 28.10 12.66
C MET A 1 8.06 27.42 11.32
N CYS A 2 8.49 26.15 11.33
CA CYS A 2 8.59 25.35 10.10
C CYS A 2 7.22 24.72 9.86
N MET A 3 6.42 25.35 9.01
CA MET A 3 5.31 24.68 8.35
C MET A 3 5.89 23.69 7.34
N LEU A 4 6.31 22.50 7.82
CA LEU A 4 6.30 21.33 6.94
C LEU A 4 4.82 21.02 6.72
N VAL A 5 4.33 21.40 5.54
CA VAL A 5 3.03 20.96 5.02
C VAL A 5 2.95 19.45 5.27
N ALA A 6 2.05 19.04 6.18
CA ALA A 6 1.81 17.63 6.43
C ALA A 6 1.30 17.03 5.12
N PHE A 7 2.19 16.34 4.40
CA PHE A 7 1.86 15.69 3.15
C PHE A 7 0.71 14.72 3.41
N SER A 8 -0.38 14.83 2.65
CA SER A 8 -1.52 13.92 2.83
C SER A 8 -1.08 12.46 2.67
N ASP A 9 -1.73 11.53 3.36
CA ASP A 9 -1.40 10.09 3.26
C ASP A 9 -1.43 9.61 1.82
N VAL A 10 -2.38 10.10 1.03
CA VAL A 10 -2.56 9.76 -0.38
C VAL A 10 -1.38 10.23 -1.21
N GLN A 11 -1.00 11.50 -1.11
CA GLN A 11 0.18 11.99 -1.84
C GLN A 11 1.44 11.25 -1.37
N GLY A 12 1.52 10.96 -0.05
CA GLY A 12 2.56 10.15 0.60
C GLY A 12 2.74 8.81 -0.08
N LEU A 13 1.62 8.14 -0.29
CA LEU A 13 1.55 6.84 -0.93
C LEU A 13 1.91 6.94 -2.42
N LYS A 14 1.36 7.89 -3.17
CA LYS A 14 1.70 8.10 -4.59
C LYS A 14 3.21 8.23 -4.78
N ARG A 15 3.84 9.13 -4.01
CA ARG A 15 5.30 9.34 -4.03
C ARG A 15 6.07 8.06 -3.69
N LYS A 16 5.63 7.30 -2.69
CA LYS A 16 6.28 6.04 -2.30
C LYS A 16 6.18 4.97 -3.40
N LEU A 17 5.03 4.89 -4.09
CA LEU A 17 4.83 3.95 -5.19
C LEU A 17 5.74 4.30 -6.37
N SER A 18 5.73 5.56 -6.81
CA SER A 18 6.63 6.04 -7.88
C SER A 18 8.09 5.75 -7.57
N ASN A 19 8.54 6.08 -6.36
CA ASN A 19 9.93 5.85 -5.95
C ASN A 19 10.35 4.37 -5.92
N LYS A 20 9.39 3.43 -5.83
CA LYS A 20 9.66 2.01 -5.67
C LYS A 20 9.38 1.19 -6.93
N LEU A 21 8.48 1.67 -7.80
CA LEU A 21 7.90 0.89 -8.89
C LEU A 21 7.91 1.61 -10.25
N SER A 22 8.26 2.89 -10.32
CA SER A 22 8.30 3.67 -11.57
C SER A 22 9.73 3.89 -12.07
N ILE A 23 9.86 4.31 -13.32
CA ILE A 23 11.13 4.62 -13.97
C ILE A 23 11.64 5.97 -13.42
N PHE A 24 12.88 6.01 -12.95
CA PHE A 24 13.62 7.27 -12.82
C PHE A 24 14.30 7.51 -14.17
N ASP A 25 13.76 8.39 -14.99
CA ASP A 25 14.50 8.81 -16.18
C ASP A 25 15.53 9.87 -15.77
N ASP A 26 16.81 9.55 -15.96
CA ASP A 26 17.95 10.42 -15.63
C ASP A 26 18.51 11.12 -16.88
N GLY A 27 17.79 11.11 -18.02
CA GLY A 27 18.18 11.95 -19.14
C GLY A 27 17.77 11.55 -20.55
N GLU A 28 16.51 11.20 -20.83
CA GLU A 28 16.02 11.24 -22.21
C GLU A 28 14.56 11.68 -22.29
N ALA A 29 14.39 12.96 -22.59
CA ALA A 29 13.13 13.63 -22.89
C ALA A 29 12.41 13.00 -24.10
N ASN A 30 11.78 11.85 -23.89
CA ASN A 30 10.75 11.25 -24.75
C ASN A 30 9.70 10.50 -23.89
N ALA A 31 9.50 10.93 -22.64
CA ALA A 31 8.38 10.48 -21.82
C ALA A 31 7.11 11.23 -22.26
N GLU A 32 6.47 10.74 -23.31
CA GLU A 32 5.06 11.01 -23.55
C GLU A 32 4.29 10.63 -22.28
N GLU A 33 3.91 11.63 -21.49
CA GLU A 33 2.76 11.63 -20.58
C GLU A 33 2.50 10.36 -19.75
N ASP A 34 3.53 9.69 -19.22
CA ASP A 34 3.36 8.84 -18.04
C ASP A 34 3.30 9.78 -16.82
N GLU A 35 2.28 10.63 -16.78
CA GLU A 35 1.84 11.21 -15.52
C GLU A 35 1.53 10.02 -14.62
N ASP A 36 2.40 9.82 -13.63
CA ASP A 36 2.50 8.68 -12.72
C ASP A 36 1.28 8.68 -11.77
N ASP A 37 0.08 8.69 -12.34
CA ASP A 37 -1.18 8.90 -11.65
C ASP A 37 -1.64 7.56 -11.10
N TRP A 38 -1.05 7.23 -9.95
CA TRP A 38 -1.56 6.19 -9.09
C TRP A 38 -2.99 6.54 -8.67
N GLN A 39 -3.96 5.75 -9.13
CA GLN A 39 -5.36 5.88 -8.71
C GLN A 39 -5.55 5.26 -7.32
N VAL A 40 -5.28 6.06 -6.28
CA VAL A 40 -5.47 5.67 -4.89
C VAL A 40 -6.96 5.74 -4.53
N GLY A 41 -7.54 4.59 -4.15
CA GLY A 41 -8.90 4.45 -3.68
C GLY A 41 -9.06 4.68 -2.18
N GLU A 42 -10.05 4.01 -1.57
CA GLU A 42 -10.37 4.17 -0.15
C GLU A 42 -9.32 3.54 0.80
N CYS A 43 -9.30 4.03 2.04
CA CYS A 43 -8.58 3.39 3.14
C CYS A 43 -9.36 2.14 3.59
N MET A 44 -8.73 0.99 3.43
CA MET A 44 -9.31 -0.32 3.69
C MET A 44 -9.27 -0.70 5.17
N GLY A 45 -8.24 -0.23 5.89
CA GLY A 45 -7.98 -0.62 7.26
C GLY A 45 -6.82 0.16 7.86
N MET A 46 -6.84 0.22 9.18
CA MET A 46 -5.84 0.90 9.98
C MET A 46 -5.40 -0.01 11.12
N TRP A 47 -4.10 0.01 11.41
CA TRP A 47 -3.54 -0.68 12.56
C TRP A 47 -2.60 0.22 13.34
N TRP A 48 -2.55 0.03 14.64
CA TRP A 48 -1.78 0.87 15.55
C TRP A 48 -0.77 0.04 16.33
N ARG A 49 0.46 0.54 16.43
CA ARG A 49 1.47 0.02 17.37
C ARG A 49 1.67 0.99 18.51
N SER A 50 1.71 0.44 19.72
CA SER A 50 2.05 1.15 20.94
C SER A 50 3.56 1.35 21.09
N GLU A 51 4.36 0.37 20.66
CA GLU A 51 5.82 0.40 20.67
C GLU A 51 6.37 -0.07 19.31
N PHE A 52 7.64 0.25 19.01
CA PHE A 52 8.24 -0.03 17.70
C PHE A 52 8.30 -1.53 17.35
N GLU A 53 8.30 -2.42 18.33
CA GLU A 53 8.36 -3.88 18.13
C GLU A 53 7.01 -4.59 18.39
N ALA A 54 6.01 -3.88 18.90
CA ALA A 54 4.73 -4.47 19.28
C ALA A 54 3.91 -4.87 18.05
N ILE A 55 3.19 -6.00 18.11
CA ILE A 55 2.27 -6.44 17.05
C ILE A 55 1.16 -5.38 16.86
N PRO A 56 0.82 -4.99 15.61
CA PRO A 56 -0.13 -3.91 15.38
C PRO A 56 -1.58 -4.39 15.58
N PHE A 57 -2.41 -3.60 16.27
CA PHE A 57 -3.82 -3.91 16.54
C PHE A 57 -4.73 -3.20 15.53
N PRO A 58 -5.85 -3.80 15.08
CA PRO A 58 -6.80 -3.19 14.14
C PRO A 58 -7.75 -2.16 14.78
N TYR A 59 -7.44 -1.70 15.99
CA TYR A 59 -8.15 -0.67 16.74
C TYR A 59 -7.15 0.10 17.58
N MET A 60 -7.49 1.33 17.98
CA MET A 60 -6.71 2.07 18.97
C MET A 60 -7.04 1.54 20.37
N PRO A 61 -6.10 0.90 21.09
CA PRO A 61 -6.44 0.31 22.37
C PRO A 61 -6.66 1.39 23.46
N PRO A 62 -7.61 1.20 24.40
CA PRO A 62 -8.12 2.28 25.27
C PRO A 62 -7.07 2.99 26.13
N ASN A 63 -6.01 2.28 26.52
CA ASN A 63 -4.99 2.79 27.45
C ASN A 63 -3.84 3.50 26.74
N PHE A 64 -3.79 3.52 25.40
CA PHE A 64 -2.73 4.19 24.67
C PHE A 64 -3.08 5.64 24.38
N ARG A 65 -2.43 6.54 25.11
CA ARG A 65 -2.60 7.99 24.93
C ARG A 65 -1.92 8.52 23.66
N ALA A 66 -0.98 7.77 23.07
CA ALA A 66 -0.31 8.14 21.83
C ALA A 66 0.33 6.90 21.14
N PRO A 67 -0.26 6.35 20.06
CA PRO A 67 0.40 5.29 19.29
C PRO A 67 1.69 5.81 18.64
N LYS A 68 2.72 4.95 18.58
CA LYS A 68 4.01 5.28 17.95
C LYS A 68 3.99 5.10 16.44
N GLU A 69 3.14 4.22 15.95
CA GLU A 69 2.94 3.97 14.53
C GLU A 69 1.46 3.76 14.22
N CYS A 70 1.01 4.31 13.08
CA CYS A 70 -0.28 4.03 12.49
C CYS A 70 -0.04 3.55 11.05
N ILE A 71 -0.36 2.28 10.79
CA ILE A 71 -0.31 1.66 9.46
C ILE A 71 -1.67 1.87 8.82
N LYS A 72 -1.70 2.40 7.60
CA LYS A 72 -2.92 2.60 6.81
C LYS A 72 -2.80 1.83 5.50
N LEU A 73 -3.78 0.98 5.19
CA LEU A 73 -3.84 0.21 3.96
C LEU A 73 -4.82 0.88 2.99
N PHE A 74 -4.38 1.11 1.75
CA PHE A 74 -5.21 1.71 0.70
C PHE A 74 -5.33 0.75 -0.48
N LEU A 75 -6.50 0.77 -1.13
CA LEU A 75 -6.70 0.08 -2.39
C LEU A 75 -6.15 0.93 -3.55
N ILE A 76 -5.32 0.35 -4.42
CA ILE A 76 -4.82 1.04 -5.61
C ILE A 76 -5.48 0.41 -6.83
N ARG A 77 -6.09 1.23 -7.69
CA ARG A 77 -6.61 0.77 -8.99
C ARG A 77 -5.50 0.88 -10.03
N LEU A 78 -5.21 -0.23 -10.69
CA LEU A 78 -4.25 -0.26 -11.79
C LEU A 78 -4.99 -0.05 -13.12
N PRO A 79 -4.38 0.63 -14.10
CA PRO A 79 -4.90 0.67 -15.46
C PRO A 79 -4.78 -0.72 -16.13
N MET A 80 -5.37 -0.88 -17.31
CA MET A 80 -5.34 -2.14 -18.07
C MET A 80 -3.91 -2.66 -18.33
N SER A 81 -2.95 -1.75 -18.54
CA SER A 81 -1.54 -2.09 -18.65
C SER A 81 -0.72 -1.05 -17.89
N ARG A 82 0.23 -1.52 -17.09
CA ARG A 82 1.23 -0.69 -16.42
C ARG A 82 2.55 -1.46 -16.32
N ARG A 83 3.65 -0.77 -16.64
CA ARG A 83 4.99 -1.29 -16.45
C ARG A 83 5.46 -1.01 -15.02
N PHE A 84 5.99 -2.03 -14.34
CA PHE A 84 6.65 -1.85 -13.04
C PHE A 84 8.16 -2.07 -13.18
N VAL A 85 8.95 -1.19 -12.57
CA VAL A 85 10.40 -1.36 -12.41
C VAL A 85 10.69 -1.75 -10.98
N VAL A 86 11.19 -2.96 -10.79
CA VAL A 86 11.47 -3.53 -9.47
C VAL A 86 12.96 -3.45 -9.18
N PRO A 87 13.39 -2.91 -8.01
CA PRO A 87 14.79 -2.93 -7.61
C PRO A 87 15.37 -4.36 -7.61
N ARG A 88 16.65 -4.51 -8.01
CA ARG A 88 17.31 -5.82 -8.19
C ARG A 88 17.30 -6.71 -6.93
N ASN A 89 17.22 -6.11 -5.75
CA ASN A 89 17.18 -6.82 -4.46
C ASN A 89 15.75 -7.18 -4.00
N MET A 90 14.73 -6.93 -4.82
CA MET A 90 13.32 -7.19 -4.53
C MET A 90 12.67 -8.02 -5.64
N LYS A 91 11.56 -8.67 -5.30
CA LYS A 91 10.73 -9.41 -6.26
C LYS A 91 9.28 -8.92 -6.13
N LEU A 92 8.64 -8.69 -7.26
CA LEU A 92 7.20 -8.42 -7.33
C LEU A 92 6.49 -9.74 -7.58
N LEU A 93 5.62 -10.14 -6.65
CA LEU A 93 4.92 -11.42 -6.68
C LEU A 93 3.41 -11.19 -6.65
N ALA A 94 2.69 -11.84 -7.57
CA ALA A 94 1.24 -11.95 -7.50
C ALA A 94 0.88 -13.13 -6.59
N VAL A 95 0.31 -12.85 -5.41
CA VAL A 95 -0.05 -13.86 -4.42
C VAL A 95 -1.58 -14.05 -4.40
N PRO A 96 -2.10 -15.27 -4.61
CA PRO A 96 -3.54 -15.53 -4.54
C PRO A 96 -4.11 -15.25 -3.14
N LEU A 97 -5.36 -14.76 -3.09
CA LEU A 97 -6.05 -14.48 -1.81
C LEU A 97 -6.17 -15.73 -0.91
N SER A 98 -6.31 -16.92 -1.50
CA SER A 98 -6.38 -18.19 -0.78
C SER A 98 -5.08 -18.53 -0.04
N GLN A 99 -3.92 -18.08 -0.54
CA GLN A 99 -2.62 -18.35 0.08
C GLN A 99 -2.35 -17.47 1.31
N ILE A 100 -2.89 -16.24 1.31
CA ILE A 100 -2.71 -15.28 2.40
C ILE A 100 -3.77 -15.41 3.50
N HIS A 101 -4.97 -15.90 3.17
CA HIS A 101 -6.09 -15.97 4.12
C HIS A 101 -5.74 -16.81 5.35
N ASN A 102 -5.92 -16.23 6.54
CA ASN A 102 -5.62 -16.86 7.84
C ASN A 102 -4.17 -17.40 7.97
N ASN A 103 -3.23 -16.89 7.19
CA ASN A 103 -1.83 -17.31 7.21
C ASN A 103 -0.92 -16.24 7.84
N ALA A 104 -1.26 -15.83 9.07
CA ALA A 104 -0.51 -14.81 9.79
C ALA A 104 0.92 -15.25 10.17
N GLN A 105 1.20 -16.56 10.20
CA GLN A 105 2.54 -17.08 10.47
C GLN A 105 3.55 -16.70 9.38
N VAL A 106 3.11 -16.71 8.11
CA VAL A 106 3.97 -16.37 6.96
C VAL A 106 3.86 -14.88 6.60
N TYR A 107 2.64 -14.34 6.60
CA TYR A 107 2.37 -13.00 6.06
C TYR A 107 2.18 -11.92 7.13
N GLY A 108 2.16 -12.29 8.41
CA GLY A 108 1.84 -11.38 9.50
C GLY A 108 0.35 -11.00 9.57
N PRO A 109 -0.05 -10.27 10.63
CA PRO A 109 -1.46 -10.01 10.94
C PRO A 109 -2.14 -9.03 9.97
N VAL A 110 -1.38 -8.12 9.34
CA VAL A 110 -1.96 -7.12 8.42
C VAL A 110 -2.30 -7.76 7.07
N ILE A 111 -1.33 -8.45 6.46
CA ILE A 111 -1.50 -9.03 5.11
C ILE A 111 -2.48 -10.21 5.13
N SER A 112 -2.45 -11.05 6.17
CA SER A 112 -3.38 -12.18 6.29
C SER A 112 -4.85 -11.77 6.45
N GLY A 113 -5.11 -10.52 6.85
CA GLY A 113 -6.45 -9.93 6.94
C GLY A 113 -6.98 -9.34 5.63
N ILE A 114 -6.13 -9.18 4.59
CA ILE A 114 -6.52 -8.55 3.32
C ILE A 114 -7.74 -9.25 2.66
N PRO A 115 -7.87 -10.59 2.62
CA PRO A 115 -9.03 -11.24 2.02
C PRO A 115 -10.36 -10.82 2.67
N ASN A 116 -10.38 -10.67 4.00
CA ASN A 116 -11.58 -10.22 4.71
C ASN A 116 -11.92 -8.77 4.37
N LEU A 117 -10.91 -7.90 4.25
CA LEU A 117 -11.12 -6.50 3.87
C LEU A 117 -11.60 -6.34 2.43
N LEU A 118 -11.15 -7.21 1.53
CA LEU A 118 -11.59 -7.22 0.13
C LEU A 118 -12.98 -7.84 -0.07
N SER A 119 -13.50 -8.61 0.89
CA SER A 119 -14.79 -9.30 0.77
C SER A 119 -16.00 -8.38 0.51
N LYS A 120 -15.88 -7.08 0.86
CA LYS A 120 -16.91 -6.07 0.61
C LYS A 120 -16.90 -5.50 -0.82
N PHE A 121 -15.92 -5.84 -1.66
CA PHE A 121 -15.77 -5.32 -3.01
C PHE A 121 -16.28 -6.32 -4.05
N SER A 122 -16.96 -5.81 -5.07
CA SER A 122 -17.23 -6.56 -6.30
C SER A 122 -16.03 -6.43 -7.24
N LEU A 123 -15.32 -7.54 -7.45
CA LEU A 123 -14.20 -7.61 -8.39
C LEU A 123 -14.70 -8.05 -9.76
N ASN A 124 -14.49 -7.22 -10.77
CA ASN A 124 -14.79 -7.58 -12.16
C ASN A 124 -13.57 -8.27 -12.75
N VAL A 125 -13.73 -9.53 -13.15
CA VAL A 125 -12.70 -10.26 -13.89
C VAL A 125 -12.92 -9.96 -15.37
N ILE A 126 -11.97 -9.27 -15.99
CA ILE A 126 -11.96 -9.01 -17.43
C ILE A 126 -11.21 -10.18 -18.05
N SER A 127 -11.88 -10.91 -18.95
CA SER A 127 -11.23 -11.91 -19.81
C SER A 127 -10.66 -11.21 -21.03
N ASP A 128 -9.41 -11.51 -21.38
CA ASP A 128 -8.79 -11.11 -22.65
C ASP A 128 -9.43 -11.82 -23.86
#